data_AF-A0A0B2JVJ7-F1
#
_entry.id   AF-A0A0B2JVJ7-F1
#
_cell.length_a   1.000
_cell.length_b   1.000
_cell.length_c   1.000
_cell.angle_alpha   90.00
_cell.angle_beta   90.00
_cell.angle_gamma   90.00
#
_symmetry.space_group_name_H-M   'P 1'
#
loop_
_entity.id
_entity.type
_entity.pdbx_description
1 polymer ?
#
loop_
_entity_poly.entity_id
_entity_poly.type
_entity_poly.pdbx_seq_one_letter_code
_entity_poly.pdbx_strand_id
1 'polypeptide(L)'
;MLQIEEYDDNHNYRRLVNDSQIFHNALQYVLRGETRFHVQNEGSKDFDLVYIDNDKKAKSDVSFPDSDFYRDEIIYPPYYFYDEKDLEKINLYLLDGFEEIFFEDANEYTISVAMLAIKHTSLTVRFKDINVLLFPWLKSQVTIGDKPLSDKTIYVQKNYYSDLTKTDHFSSLSLFHCLFLFQWLTDLPKKQIKYLELSIRRTEGIGSILSSYNKARQALQRHNIKVVLEPNSTRYRQSTLSKYFSVEEAPADMDDTNTIYVKCFNCFILTSFIDRHEANIDLTTLNPVFLQQMKEYADAIIESKKILGVLLRGTDVILANYVGLYRPVNIDACIRIIDERLKQYNYDKIFLATEDSYYLKRMRDAFPHKIIAIAQERHSRDEFKNVKYISDLEKCKSSGGNYYNRVEDNLVNYIYAMYMLARCESLIANCMCSGVNIATAFNGGKYVRKEIASAMLR
;
A
#
# COMPACT_ATOMS: atom_id res chain seq x y z
N MET A 1 -6.44 -14.98 15.73
CA MET A 1 -5.21 -15.43 16.40
C MET A 1 -5.49 -15.78 17.85
N LEU A 2 -4.91 -16.86 18.36
CA LEU A 2 -4.98 -17.30 19.74
C LEU A 2 -3.85 -16.65 20.55
N GLN A 3 -4.21 -16.00 21.64
CA GLN A 3 -3.30 -15.44 22.63
C GLN A 3 -3.20 -16.34 23.85
N ILE A 4 -2.04 -16.33 24.49
CA ILE A 4 -1.80 -17.02 25.76
C ILE A 4 -2.26 -16.09 26.88
N GLU A 5 -3.19 -16.56 27.69
CA GLU A 5 -3.74 -15.82 28.84
C GLU A 5 -3.62 -16.66 30.11
N GLU A 6 -3.79 -15.99 31.26
CA GLU A 6 -3.89 -16.71 32.53
C GLU A 6 -5.09 -17.66 32.55
N TYR A 7 -4.91 -18.81 33.19
CA TYR A 7 -5.97 -19.80 33.37
C TYR A 7 -7.16 -19.20 34.13
N ASP A 8 -8.38 -19.33 33.58
CA ASP A 8 -9.60 -18.90 34.25
C ASP A 8 -10.27 -20.05 35.03
N ASP A 9 -10.11 -20.03 36.35
CA ASP A 9 -10.72 -21.01 37.25
C ASP A 9 -12.26 -20.88 37.38
N ASN A 10 -12.87 -19.80 36.88
CA ASN A 10 -14.29 -19.51 37.10
C ASN A 10 -15.22 -20.14 36.07
N HIS A 11 -14.71 -20.52 34.91
CA HIS A 11 -15.50 -21.04 33.81
C HIS A 11 -14.89 -22.34 33.31
N ASN A 12 -15.75 -23.30 32.96
CA ASN A 12 -15.28 -24.56 32.39
C ASN A 12 -15.22 -24.46 30.86
N TYR A 13 -14.05 -24.11 30.34
CA TYR A 13 -13.79 -24.09 28.90
C TYR A 13 -13.34 -25.46 28.39
N ARG A 14 -13.37 -25.64 27.07
CA ARG A 14 -12.86 -26.85 26.42
C ARG A 14 -11.37 -27.02 26.75
N ARG A 15 -10.98 -28.25 27.08
CA ARG A 15 -9.60 -28.62 27.34
C ARG A 15 -8.89 -29.06 26.07
N LEU A 16 -7.67 -28.58 25.89
CA LEU A 16 -6.76 -28.93 24.79
C LEU A 16 -5.48 -29.54 25.35
N VAL A 17 -4.86 -30.40 24.54
CA VAL A 17 -3.56 -31.01 24.83
C VAL A 17 -2.45 -30.08 24.36
N ASN A 18 -1.41 -29.90 25.19
CA ASN A 18 -0.24 -29.09 24.86
C ASN A 18 0.75 -29.82 23.93
N ASP A 19 0.33 -30.05 22.69
CA ASP A 19 1.15 -30.62 21.62
C ASP A 19 1.41 -29.60 20.50
N SER A 20 2.19 -30.01 19.49
CA SER A 20 2.54 -29.16 18.34
C SER A 20 1.36 -28.86 17.40
N GLN A 21 0.16 -29.38 17.68
CA GLN A 21 -1.07 -29.14 16.91
C GLN A 21 -2.10 -28.35 17.72
N ILE A 22 -1.76 -27.87 18.93
CA ILE A 22 -2.69 -27.22 19.84
C ILE A 22 -3.48 -26.07 19.19
N PHE A 23 -2.81 -25.23 18.39
CA PHE A 23 -3.47 -24.09 17.73
C PHE A 23 -4.45 -24.56 16.64
N HIS A 24 -4.04 -25.50 15.79
CA HIS A 24 -4.93 -26.12 14.79
C HIS A 24 -6.15 -26.76 15.44
N ASN A 25 -5.95 -27.46 16.55
CA ASN A 25 -7.02 -28.07 17.33
C ASN A 25 -7.99 -27.01 17.89
N ALA A 26 -7.48 -25.90 18.42
CA ALA A 26 -8.30 -24.79 18.91
C ALA A 26 -9.11 -24.12 17.77
N LEU A 27 -8.49 -23.83 16.64
CA LEU A 27 -9.13 -23.13 15.51
C LEU A 27 -10.32 -23.90 14.92
N GLN A 28 -10.29 -25.24 14.95
CA GLN A 28 -11.44 -26.08 14.56
C GLN A 28 -12.71 -25.77 15.39
N TYR A 29 -12.55 -25.37 16.65
CA TYR A 29 -13.64 -24.99 17.54
C TYR A 29 -13.96 -23.50 17.50
N VAL A 30 -12.99 -22.65 17.13
CA VAL A 30 -13.24 -21.23 16.84
C VAL A 30 -14.28 -21.08 15.73
N LEU A 31 -14.17 -21.88 14.68
CA LEU A 31 -15.18 -21.95 13.61
C LEU A 31 -16.58 -22.34 14.08
N ARG A 32 -16.68 -22.97 15.26
CA ARG A 32 -17.94 -23.38 15.90
C ARG A 32 -18.40 -22.36 16.96
N GLY A 33 -17.71 -21.24 17.09
CA GLY A 33 -18.06 -20.12 17.98
C GLY A 33 -17.36 -20.13 19.35
N GLU A 34 -16.48 -21.10 19.64
CA GLU A 34 -15.70 -21.10 20.88
C GLU A 34 -14.55 -20.08 20.81
N THR A 35 -14.29 -19.34 21.87
CA THR A 35 -13.26 -18.27 21.87
C THR A 35 -12.21 -18.41 22.96
N ARG A 36 -12.36 -19.39 23.86
CA ARG A 36 -11.42 -19.63 24.96
C ARG A 36 -11.29 -21.12 25.24
N PHE A 37 -10.08 -21.56 25.53
CA PHE A 37 -9.72 -22.96 25.73
C PHE A 37 -8.75 -23.11 26.90
N HIS A 38 -8.98 -24.10 27.75
CA HIS A 38 -8.04 -24.51 28.77
C HIS A 38 -6.93 -25.36 28.16
N VAL A 39 -5.68 -25.12 28.55
CA VAL A 39 -4.54 -25.95 28.18
C VAL A 39 -3.93 -26.55 29.43
N GLN A 40 -3.95 -27.88 29.48
CA GLN A 40 -3.26 -28.60 30.53
C GLN A 40 -1.78 -28.71 30.21
N ASN A 41 -0.93 -28.29 31.13
CA ASN A 41 0.50 -28.25 30.92
C ASN A 41 1.22 -29.15 31.93
N GLU A 42 1.48 -30.41 31.54
CA GLU A 42 2.13 -31.37 32.42
C GLU A 42 3.50 -30.87 32.92
N GLY A 43 3.61 -30.69 34.24
CA GLY A 43 4.84 -30.22 34.87
C GLY A 43 5.07 -28.70 34.82
N SER A 44 4.07 -27.92 34.43
CA SER A 44 4.10 -26.44 34.44
C SER A 44 2.72 -25.88 34.81
N LYS A 45 2.57 -24.55 34.80
CA LYS A 45 1.29 -23.87 35.04
C LYS A 45 0.36 -24.08 33.84
N ASP A 46 -0.88 -24.47 34.11
CA ASP A 46 -1.97 -24.45 33.13
C ASP A 46 -2.22 -23.00 32.65
N PHE A 47 -2.73 -22.86 31.43
CA PHE A 47 -2.98 -21.55 30.83
C PHE A 47 -4.17 -21.65 29.88
N ASP A 48 -4.65 -20.49 29.43
CA ASP A 48 -5.72 -20.44 28.44
C ASP A 48 -5.22 -19.96 27.09
N LEU A 49 -5.86 -20.45 26.02
CA LEU A 49 -5.80 -19.85 24.71
C LEU A 49 -7.08 -19.06 24.46
N VAL A 50 -6.94 -17.77 24.14
CA VAL A 50 -8.06 -16.87 23.85
C VAL A 50 -7.98 -16.39 22.41
N TYR A 51 -9.02 -16.67 21.63
CA TYR A 51 -9.12 -16.22 20.25
C TYR A 51 -9.50 -14.75 20.18
N ILE A 52 -8.71 -14.00 19.40
CA ILE A 52 -9.00 -12.61 19.02
C ILE A 52 -8.99 -12.51 17.50
N ASP A 53 -10.00 -11.84 16.96
CA ASP A 53 -10.07 -11.50 15.54
C ASP A 53 -8.89 -10.61 15.14
N ASN A 54 -8.24 -10.95 14.02
CA ASN A 54 -6.98 -10.34 13.61
C ASN A 54 -7.14 -8.85 13.27
N ASP A 55 -8.17 -8.52 12.47
CA ASP A 55 -8.43 -7.15 12.04
C ASP A 55 -8.86 -6.27 13.20
N LYS A 56 -9.74 -6.80 14.08
CA LYS A 56 -10.14 -6.13 15.32
C LYS A 56 -8.95 -5.87 16.23
N LYS A 57 -8.04 -6.84 16.39
CA LYS A 57 -6.82 -6.66 17.18
C LYS A 57 -5.97 -5.51 16.62
N ALA A 58 -5.66 -5.54 15.32
CA ALA A 58 -4.87 -4.50 14.69
C ALA A 58 -5.51 -3.11 14.84
N LYS A 59 -6.80 -2.97 14.54
CA LYS A 59 -7.54 -1.70 14.59
C LYS A 59 -7.75 -1.14 15.99
N SER A 60 -7.61 -1.98 17.02
CA SER A 60 -7.71 -1.57 18.43
C SER A 60 -6.40 -0.98 18.98
N ASP A 61 -5.28 -1.15 18.28
CA ASP A 61 -4.00 -0.61 18.71
C ASP A 61 -3.96 0.92 18.56
N VAL A 62 -3.35 1.59 19.53
CA VAL A 62 -3.17 3.05 19.54
C VAL A 62 -2.26 3.53 18.41
N SER A 63 -1.35 2.67 17.92
CA SER A 63 -0.47 2.98 16.79
C SER A 63 -1.15 2.79 15.43
N PHE A 64 -2.37 2.23 15.39
CA PHE A 64 -3.07 1.97 14.15
C PHE A 64 -3.50 3.28 13.46
N PRO A 65 -3.26 3.45 12.13
CA PRO A 65 -3.57 4.68 11.44
C PRO A 65 -5.05 5.05 11.53
N ASP A 66 -5.33 6.28 11.96
CA ASP A 66 -6.68 6.82 12.01
C ASP A 66 -7.08 7.43 10.66
N SER A 67 -7.41 6.57 9.69
CA SER A 67 -7.98 7.02 8.42
C SER A 67 -9.03 6.05 7.86
N ASP A 68 -10.01 6.60 7.14
CA ASP A 68 -11.07 5.86 6.45
C ASP A 68 -10.48 4.70 5.60
N PHE A 69 -9.35 4.95 4.94
CA PHE A 69 -8.65 3.95 4.09
C PHE A 69 -8.29 2.66 4.84
N TYR A 70 -7.83 2.77 6.09
CA TYR A 70 -7.43 1.62 6.92
C TYR A 70 -8.61 1.07 7.74
N ARG A 71 -9.62 1.89 8.07
CA ARG A 71 -10.73 1.47 8.92
C ARG A 71 -11.84 0.74 8.16
N ASP A 72 -12.10 1.12 6.91
CA ASP A 72 -13.27 0.64 6.15
C ASP A 72 -13.11 -0.78 5.58
N GLU A 73 -11.89 -1.33 5.54
CA GLU A 73 -11.63 -2.67 5.01
C GLU A 73 -10.85 -3.53 5.98
N ILE A 74 -10.97 -4.85 5.82
CA ILE A 74 -10.12 -5.82 6.51
C ILE A 74 -8.68 -5.65 6.02
N ILE A 75 -7.74 -5.65 6.94
CA ILE A 75 -6.30 -5.64 6.65
C ILE A 75 -5.68 -7.00 6.95
N TYR A 76 -6.06 -7.60 8.08
CA TYR A 76 -5.58 -8.93 8.44
C TYR A 76 -6.77 -9.88 8.46
N PRO A 77 -6.87 -10.79 7.49
CA PRO A 77 -7.94 -11.77 7.46
C PRO A 77 -7.80 -12.74 8.64
N PRO A 78 -8.89 -13.38 9.08
CA PRO A 78 -8.78 -14.47 10.02
C PRO A 78 -8.13 -15.69 9.35
N TYR A 79 -7.17 -16.31 10.03
CA TYR A 79 -6.62 -17.59 9.64
C TYR A 79 -7.23 -18.69 10.51
N TYR A 80 -8.34 -19.27 10.04
CA TYR A 80 -8.95 -20.43 10.69
C TYR A 80 -8.29 -21.75 10.27
N PHE A 81 -7.54 -21.71 9.17
CA PHE A 81 -6.82 -22.83 8.60
C PHE A 81 -5.53 -22.30 8.00
N TYR A 82 -4.42 -22.99 8.26
CA TYR A 82 -3.14 -22.83 7.58
C TYR A 82 -2.35 -24.13 7.78
N ASP A 83 -1.34 -24.37 6.94
CA ASP A 83 -0.52 -25.57 7.00
C ASP A 83 0.96 -25.20 6.93
N GLU A 84 1.69 -25.35 8.03
CA GLU A 84 3.14 -25.10 8.07
C GLU A 84 3.96 -26.09 7.22
N LYS A 85 3.34 -27.15 6.70
CA LYS A 85 3.98 -28.15 5.83
C LYS A 85 3.83 -27.85 4.35
N ASP A 86 2.89 -26.99 3.95
CA ASP A 86 2.75 -26.54 2.56
C ASP A 86 3.78 -25.44 2.24
N LEU A 87 5.04 -25.85 2.18
CA LEU A 87 6.17 -24.97 1.88
C LEU A 87 6.10 -24.37 0.47
N GLU A 88 5.33 -24.97 -0.45
CA GLU A 88 5.14 -24.38 -1.77
C GLU A 88 4.41 -23.03 -1.66
N LYS A 89 3.46 -22.90 -0.73
CA LYS A 89 2.67 -21.67 -0.49
C LYS A 89 3.17 -20.79 0.66
N ILE A 90 4.33 -21.08 1.25
CA ILE A 90 4.92 -20.24 2.31
C ILE A 90 6.05 -19.37 1.72
N ASN A 91 6.00 -18.06 1.97
CA ASN A 91 6.96 -17.08 1.48
C ASN A 91 8.25 -17.02 2.33
N LEU A 92 8.92 -18.15 2.55
CA LEU A 92 10.12 -18.23 3.40
C LEU A 92 11.27 -17.32 2.94
N TYR A 93 11.32 -16.98 1.64
CA TYR A 93 12.33 -16.06 1.12
C TYR A 93 12.29 -14.67 1.78
N LEU A 94 11.16 -14.29 2.38
CA LEU A 94 11.06 -13.01 3.11
C LEU A 94 12.02 -12.95 4.29
N LEU A 95 12.47 -14.12 4.76
CA LEU A 95 13.42 -14.30 5.85
C LEU A 95 14.88 -14.39 5.37
N ASP A 96 15.13 -14.38 4.06
CA ASP A 96 16.47 -14.46 3.50
C ASP A 96 17.31 -13.23 3.86
N GLY A 97 18.60 -13.45 4.13
CA GLY A 97 19.56 -12.40 4.47
C GLY A 97 19.60 -12.00 5.95
N PHE A 98 18.70 -12.54 6.76
CA PHE A 98 18.70 -12.39 8.22
C PHE A 98 19.44 -13.54 8.91
N GLU A 99 19.85 -13.33 10.15
CA GLU A 99 20.53 -14.32 11.00
C GLU A 99 19.68 -14.72 12.21
N GLU A 100 18.71 -13.87 12.59
CA GLU A 100 17.87 -14.06 13.75
C GLU A 100 16.45 -13.52 13.53
N ILE A 101 15.46 -14.15 14.16
CA ILE A 101 14.13 -13.57 14.37
C ILE A 101 13.92 -13.36 15.87
N PHE A 102 13.51 -12.14 16.23
CA PHE A 102 13.18 -11.75 17.58
C PHE A 102 11.68 -11.50 17.72
N PHE A 103 11.04 -12.14 18.70
CA PHE A 103 9.63 -11.97 19.02
C PHE A 103 9.44 -11.31 20.39
N GLU A 104 8.65 -10.23 20.45
CA GLU A 104 8.30 -9.59 21.72
C GLU A 104 7.24 -10.32 22.54
N ASP A 105 6.33 -11.03 21.87
CA ASP A 105 5.24 -11.76 22.49
C ASP A 105 5.17 -13.21 21.99
N ALA A 106 4.67 -14.11 22.84
CA ALA A 106 4.36 -15.48 22.46
C ALA A 106 2.85 -15.61 22.20
N ASN A 107 2.48 -15.92 20.97
CA ASN A 107 1.12 -16.20 20.54
C ASN A 107 1.15 -17.28 19.42
N GLU A 108 -0.03 -17.69 18.94
CA GLU A 108 -0.17 -18.64 17.83
C GLU A 108 0.78 -18.35 16.67
N TYR A 109 0.78 -17.10 16.17
CA TYR A 109 1.50 -16.73 14.96
C TYR A 109 3.01 -16.68 15.16
N THR A 110 3.48 -16.09 16.27
CA THR A 110 4.93 -16.08 16.55
C THR A 110 5.46 -17.48 16.79
N ILE A 111 4.67 -18.37 17.41
CA ILE A 111 5.05 -19.76 17.66
C ILE A 111 5.07 -20.57 16.35
N SER A 112 4.05 -20.45 15.49
CA SER A 112 4.06 -21.11 14.18
C SER A 112 5.20 -20.62 13.28
N VAL A 113 5.49 -19.31 13.27
CA VAL A 113 6.64 -18.77 12.52
C VAL A 113 7.97 -19.23 13.12
N ALA A 114 8.10 -19.28 14.44
CA ALA A 114 9.29 -19.81 15.11
C ALA A 114 9.58 -21.26 14.70
N MET A 115 8.55 -22.12 14.71
CA MET A 115 8.68 -23.51 14.28
C MET A 115 9.13 -23.62 12.81
N LEU A 116 8.53 -22.82 11.92
CA LEU A 116 8.91 -22.75 10.52
C LEU A 116 10.37 -22.34 10.35
N ALA A 117 10.79 -21.27 11.03
CA ALA A 117 12.15 -20.75 10.96
C ALA A 117 13.18 -21.79 11.43
N ILE A 118 12.96 -22.41 12.59
CA ILE A 118 13.85 -23.43 13.16
C ILE A 118 13.99 -24.63 12.21
N LYS A 119 12.89 -25.06 11.59
CA LYS A 119 12.87 -26.29 10.79
C LYS A 119 13.39 -26.09 9.37
N HIS A 120 13.20 -24.91 8.80
CA HIS A 120 13.39 -24.68 7.36
C HIS A 120 14.38 -23.56 7.02
N THR A 121 15.01 -22.94 8.02
CA THR A 121 16.02 -21.90 7.82
C THR A 121 17.21 -22.10 8.77
N SER A 122 18.23 -21.26 8.64
CA SER A 122 19.36 -21.20 9.58
C SER A 122 19.19 -20.13 10.67
N LEU A 123 18.00 -19.54 10.79
CA LEU A 123 17.76 -18.42 11.69
C LEU A 123 17.77 -18.88 13.14
N THR A 124 18.44 -18.10 13.98
CA THR A 124 18.25 -18.22 15.43
C THR A 124 16.89 -17.62 15.79
N VAL A 125 16.17 -18.26 16.71
CA VAL A 125 14.88 -17.76 17.20
C VAL A 125 15.00 -17.33 18.65
N ARG A 126 14.63 -16.07 18.92
CA ARG A 126 14.65 -15.45 20.24
C ARG A 126 13.27 -14.91 20.61
N PHE A 127 12.88 -15.09 21.86
CA PHE A 127 11.69 -14.50 22.45
C PHE A 127 12.06 -13.61 23.64
N LYS A 128 11.34 -12.50 23.79
CA LYS A 128 11.30 -11.73 25.04
C LYS A 128 10.31 -12.34 26.03
N ASP A 129 9.16 -12.78 25.52
CA ASP A 129 8.08 -13.33 26.33
C ASP A 129 8.39 -14.75 26.78
N ILE A 130 8.45 -14.93 28.10
CA ILE A 130 8.75 -16.22 28.74
C ILE A 130 7.64 -17.26 28.54
N ASN A 131 6.44 -16.84 28.13
CA ASN A 131 5.32 -17.77 27.87
C ASN A 131 5.63 -18.77 26.76
N VAL A 132 6.63 -18.53 25.89
CA VAL A 132 7.11 -19.54 24.93
C VAL A 132 7.64 -20.81 25.63
N LEU A 133 8.10 -20.70 26.89
CA LEU A 133 8.56 -21.84 27.68
C LEU A 133 7.41 -22.74 28.14
N LEU A 134 6.15 -22.31 28.01
CA LEU A 134 4.97 -23.13 28.28
C LEU A 134 4.81 -24.26 27.27
N PHE A 135 5.52 -24.25 26.13
CA PHE A 135 5.42 -25.26 25.07
C PHE A 135 6.63 -26.21 25.13
N PRO A 136 6.48 -27.43 25.69
CA PRO A 136 7.61 -28.35 25.90
C PRO A 136 8.35 -28.73 24.62
N TRP A 137 7.62 -28.76 23.50
CA TRP A 137 8.12 -29.11 22.17
C TRP A 137 8.88 -27.97 21.48
N LEU A 138 8.82 -26.73 21.99
CA LEU A 138 9.52 -25.57 21.44
C LEU A 138 10.62 -25.04 22.35
N LYS A 139 10.43 -25.10 23.69
CA LYS A 139 11.26 -24.39 24.68
C LYS A 139 12.77 -24.65 24.59
N SER A 140 13.20 -25.84 24.13
CA SER A 140 14.63 -26.18 23.99
C SER A 140 15.25 -25.73 22.66
N GLN A 141 14.46 -25.19 21.75
CA GLN A 141 14.87 -24.79 20.40
C GLN A 141 14.94 -23.27 20.24
N VAL A 142 14.52 -22.51 21.25
CA VAL A 142 14.49 -21.05 21.25
C VAL A 142 15.32 -20.49 22.39
N THR A 143 15.69 -19.22 22.29
CA THR A 143 16.38 -18.49 23.35
C THR A 143 15.48 -17.41 23.97
N ILE A 144 15.66 -17.14 25.25
CA ILE A 144 15.00 -16.01 25.94
C ILE A 144 16.00 -14.87 26.09
N GLY A 145 15.58 -13.64 25.78
CA GLY A 145 16.40 -12.47 26.03
C GLY A 145 15.80 -11.18 25.51
N ASP A 146 16.52 -10.08 25.72
CA ASP A 146 16.15 -8.77 25.21
C ASP A 146 16.41 -8.62 23.71
N LYS A 147 15.88 -7.51 23.15
CA LYS A 147 16.04 -7.15 21.74
C LYS A 147 17.54 -7.14 21.36
N PRO A 148 17.94 -7.88 20.31
CA PRO A 148 19.31 -7.86 19.81
C PRO A 148 19.64 -6.50 19.17
N LEU A 149 20.92 -6.13 19.19
CA LEU A 149 21.44 -4.89 18.59
C LEU A 149 21.89 -5.06 17.13
N SER A 150 21.43 -6.11 16.45
CA SER A 150 21.88 -6.46 15.09
C SER A 150 20.91 -5.97 14.02
N ASP A 151 21.46 -5.39 12.96
CA ASP A 151 20.72 -5.00 11.75
C ASP A 151 20.34 -6.22 10.88
N LYS A 152 20.76 -7.44 11.27
CA LYS A 152 20.39 -8.72 10.64
C LYS A 152 19.33 -9.50 11.41
N THR A 153 18.58 -8.82 12.27
CA THR A 153 17.47 -9.41 13.01
C THR A 153 16.13 -8.95 12.43
N ILE A 154 15.23 -9.90 12.17
CA ILE A 154 13.81 -9.59 11.98
C ILE A 154 13.20 -9.32 13.36
N TYR A 155 12.73 -8.10 13.57
CA TYR A 155 12.09 -7.66 14.81
C TYR A 155 10.57 -7.73 14.69
N VAL A 156 9.96 -8.60 15.49
CA VAL A 156 8.51 -8.80 15.55
C VAL A 156 7.98 -8.27 16.87
N GLN A 157 7.36 -7.09 16.82
CA GLN A 157 6.81 -6.42 17.99
C GLN A 157 5.38 -6.87 18.31
N LYS A 158 5.02 -6.71 19.59
CA LYS A 158 3.69 -7.07 20.11
C LYS A 158 2.58 -6.18 19.55
N ASN A 159 2.86 -4.88 19.49
CA ASN A 159 1.91 -3.86 19.07
C ASN A 159 1.86 -3.77 17.54
N TYR A 160 0.77 -3.24 17.01
CA TYR A 160 0.62 -2.98 15.59
C TYR A 160 1.80 -2.16 15.05
N TYR A 161 2.30 -2.59 13.89
CA TYR A 161 3.34 -1.92 13.13
C TYR A 161 2.91 -1.91 11.67
N SER A 162 3.00 -0.75 11.01
CA SER A 162 2.91 -0.70 9.56
C SER A 162 4.27 -1.13 8.98
N ASP A 163 4.30 -2.38 8.51
CA ASP A 163 5.44 -3.05 7.88
C ASP A 163 5.75 -2.52 6.46
N LEU A 164 5.12 -1.42 6.06
CA LEU A 164 5.36 -0.68 4.81
C LEU A 164 6.65 0.13 4.81
N THR A 165 7.25 0.38 5.98
CA THR A 165 8.36 1.34 6.11
C THR A 165 9.72 0.70 6.30
N LYS A 166 9.76 -0.56 6.77
CA LYS A 166 10.99 -1.27 7.11
C LYS A 166 10.83 -2.76 6.81
N THR A 167 11.83 -3.33 6.15
CA THR A 167 11.78 -4.73 5.68
C THR A 167 12.13 -5.76 6.76
N ASP A 168 12.57 -5.30 7.92
CA ASP A 168 13.05 -6.08 9.06
C ASP A 168 12.18 -5.89 10.31
N HIS A 169 11.13 -5.06 10.26
CA HIS A 169 10.25 -4.78 11.39
C HIS A 169 8.79 -5.15 11.07
N PHE A 170 8.19 -5.96 11.93
CA PHE A 170 6.85 -6.51 11.75
C PHE A 170 6.06 -6.50 13.05
N SER A 171 4.74 -6.62 12.94
CA SER A 171 3.90 -7.16 14.02
C SER A 171 3.75 -8.67 13.82
N SER A 172 3.29 -9.40 14.85
CA SER A 172 3.02 -10.84 14.71
C SER A 172 2.01 -11.15 13.60
N LEU A 173 0.95 -10.32 13.50
CA LEU A 173 -0.05 -10.42 12.43
C LEU A 173 0.57 -10.20 11.05
N SER A 174 1.40 -9.17 10.89
CA SER A 174 1.91 -8.80 9.57
C SER A 174 2.94 -9.78 9.03
N LEU A 175 3.87 -10.26 9.87
CA LEU A 175 4.85 -11.28 9.44
C LEU A 175 4.15 -12.59 9.08
N PHE A 176 3.21 -13.05 9.92
CA PHE A 176 2.46 -14.27 9.64
C PHE A 176 1.64 -14.14 8.36
N HIS A 177 0.91 -13.04 8.19
CA HIS A 177 0.13 -12.81 6.99
C HIS A 177 1.01 -12.79 5.72
N CYS A 178 2.18 -12.16 5.78
CA CYS A 178 3.13 -12.15 4.65
C CYS A 178 3.66 -13.55 4.31
N LEU A 179 3.99 -14.36 5.32
CA LEU A 179 4.50 -15.72 5.13
C LEU A 179 3.43 -16.67 4.57
N PHE A 180 2.20 -16.58 5.07
CA PHE A 180 1.07 -17.45 4.72
C PHE A 180 0.12 -16.82 3.68
N LEU A 181 0.56 -15.78 2.95
CA LEU A 181 -0.30 -15.02 2.04
C LEU A 181 -0.95 -15.90 0.98
N PHE A 182 -0.19 -16.81 0.35
CA PHE A 182 -0.74 -17.68 -0.71
C PHE A 182 -1.75 -18.69 -0.19
N GLN A 183 -1.59 -19.19 1.04
CA GLN A 183 -2.57 -20.09 1.65
C GLN A 183 -3.88 -19.37 1.94
N TRP A 184 -3.83 -18.09 2.34
CA TRP A 184 -5.04 -17.28 2.48
C TRP A 184 -5.69 -16.96 1.13
N LEU A 185 -4.87 -16.69 0.11
CA LEU A 185 -5.36 -16.29 -1.21
C LEU A 185 -6.05 -17.42 -1.96
N THR A 186 -5.62 -18.67 -1.80
CA THR A 186 -6.13 -19.77 -2.62
C THR A 186 -5.86 -21.16 -2.08
N ASP A 187 -6.82 -22.06 -2.31
CA ASP A 187 -6.64 -23.50 -2.13
C ASP A 187 -5.95 -24.17 -3.32
N LEU A 188 -5.83 -23.50 -4.47
CA LEU A 188 -5.22 -24.06 -5.69
C LEU A 188 -3.76 -24.49 -5.44
N PRO A 189 -3.34 -25.68 -5.89
CA PRO A 189 -1.94 -26.07 -5.88
C PRO A 189 -1.08 -25.05 -6.63
N LYS A 190 0.07 -24.66 -6.07
CA LYS A 190 0.91 -23.59 -6.63
C LYS A 190 1.28 -23.80 -8.10
N LYS A 191 1.50 -25.05 -8.51
CA LYS A 191 1.84 -25.42 -9.90
C LYS A 191 0.73 -25.17 -10.92
N GLN A 192 -0.52 -25.03 -10.46
CA GLN A 192 -1.67 -24.73 -11.32
C GLN A 192 -1.88 -23.22 -11.48
N ILE A 193 -1.36 -22.41 -10.55
CA ILE A 193 -1.57 -20.97 -10.52
C ILE A 193 -0.75 -20.32 -11.64
N LYS A 194 -1.45 -19.67 -12.56
CA LYS A 194 -0.85 -18.88 -13.65
C LYS A 194 -1.16 -17.40 -13.51
N TYR A 195 -2.30 -17.07 -12.92
CA TYR A 195 -2.86 -15.73 -12.92
C TYR A 195 -3.29 -15.28 -11.53
N LEU A 196 -3.23 -13.96 -11.31
CA LEU A 196 -3.87 -13.29 -10.20
C LEU A 196 -4.72 -12.15 -10.76
N GLU A 197 -6.02 -12.18 -10.50
CA GLU A 197 -6.94 -11.08 -10.75
C GLU A 197 -7.01 -10.18 -9.51
N LEU A 198 -6.63 -8.92 -9.67
CA LEU A 198 -6.61 -7.92 -8.60
C LEU A 198 -7.81 -6.97 -8.71
N SER A 199 -8.67 -6.97 -7.70
CA SER A 199 -9.70 -5.95 -7.51
C SER A 199 -9.10 -4.70 -6.86
N ILE A 200 -9.24 -3.54 -7.51
CA ILE A 200 -8.84 -2.25 -6.94
C ILE A 200 -10.06 -1.35 -6.84
N ARG A 201 -10.24 -0.69 -5.69
CA ARG A 201 -11.44 0.12 -5.40
C ARG A 201 -11.61 1.28 -6.38
N ARG A 202 -12.87 1.66 -6.61
CA ARG A 202 -13.23 2.83 -7.45
C ARG A 202 -12.82 4.18 -6.87
N THR A 203 -12.51 4.24 -5.59
CA THR A 203 -12.02 5.44 -4.92
C THR A 203 -10.55 5.73 -5.23
N GLU A 204 -9.79 4.73 -5.68
CA GLU A 204 -8.38 4.89 -5.99
C GLU A 204 -8.16 5.78 -7.22
N GLY A 205 -7.21 6.70 -7.11
CA GLY A 205 -6.73 7.49 -8.23
C GLY A 205 -5.78 6.68 -9.12
N ILE A 206 -5.56 7.15 -10.36
CA ILE A 206 -4.72 6.42 -11.34
C ILE A 206 -3.31 6.09 -10.83
N GLY A 207 -2.69 7.00 -10.08
CA GLY A 207 -1.36 6.76 -9.51
C GLY A 207 -1.34 5.59 -8.53
N SER A 208 -2.38 5.45 -7.70
CA SER A 208 -2.50 4.33 -6.77
C SER A 208 -2.75 3.02 -7.53
N ILE A 209 -3.66 3.03 -8.50
CA ILE A 209 -3.98 1.87 -9.35
C ILE A 209 -2.71 1.33 -10.03
N LEU A 210 -1.96 2.19 -10.73
CA LEU A 210 -0.76 1.78 -11.45
C LEU A 210 0.36 1.32 -10.50
N SER A 211 0.53 2.01 -9.37
CA SER A 211 1.49 1.60 -8.33
C SER A 211 1.18 0.21 -7.80
N SER A 212 -0.06 -0.03 -7.36
CA SER A 212 -0.48 -1.32 -6.80
C SER A 212 -0.38 -2.44 -7.84
N TYR A 213 -0.80 -2.18 -9.08
CA TYR A 213 -0.67 -3.12 -10.19
C TYR A 213 0.80 -3.49 -10.46
N ASN A 214 1.68 -2.49 -10.58
CA ASN A 214 3.10 -2.73 -10.86
C ASN A 214 3.83 -3.41 -9.71
N LYS A 215 3.55 -3.04 -8.45
CA LYS A 215 4.09 -3.74 -7.28
C LYS A 215 3.67 -5.20 -7.25
N ALA A 216 2.38 -5.48 -7.47
CA ALA A 216 1.87 -6.84 -7.53
C ALA A 216 2.53 -7.67 -8.65
N ARG A 217 2.68 -7.09 -9.84
CA ARG A 217 3.38 -7.74 -10.96
C ARG A 217 4.82 -8.13 -10.60
N GLN A 218 5.58 -7.20 -10.02
CA GLN A 218 6.97 -7.45 -9.64
C GLN A 218 7.07 -8.49 -8.52
N ALA A 219 6.20 -8.41 -7.51
CA ALA A 219 6.15 -9.37 -6.41
C ALA A 219 5.86 -10.79 -6.90
N LEU A 220 4.95 -10.93 -7.86
CA LEU A 220 4.50 -12.21 -8.37
C LEU A 220 5.33 -12.75 -9.55
N GLN A 221 6.20 -11.94 -10.13
CA GLN A 221 7.10 -12.34 -11.22
C GLN A 221 7.97 -13.55 -10.84
N ARG A 222 8.50 -13.58 -9.61
CA ARG A 222 9.30 -14.71 -9.09
C ARG A 222 8.54 -16.04 -9.04
N HIS A 223 7.20 -15.97 -9.04
CA HIS A 223 6.32 -17.13 -9.02
C HIS A 223 5.77 -17.49 -10.40
N ASN A 224 6.18 -16.76 -11.46
CA ASN A 224 5.61 -16.88 -12.81
C ASN A 224 4.08 -16.65 -12.84
N ILE A 225 3.55 -15.87 -11.90
CA ILE A 225 2.13 -15.53 -11.83
C ILE A 225 1.95 -14.16 -12.49
N LYS A 226 1.12 -14.10 -13.53
CA LYS A 226 0.77 -12.83 -14.19
C LYS A 226 -0.37 -12.15 -13.44
N VAL A 227 -0.27 -10.83 -13.29
CA VAL A 227 -1.31 -10.02 -12.64
C VAL A 227 -2.16 -9.33 -13.69
N VAL A 228 -3.47 -9.41 -13.53
CA VAL A 228 -4.45 -8.66 -14.31
C VAL A 228 -5.37 -7.88 -13.37
N LEU A 229 -5.96 -6.79 -13.85
CA LEU A 229 -6.96 -6.05 -13.07
C LEU A 229 -8.33 -6.66 -13.30
N GLU A 230 -9.12 -6.79 -12.22
CA GLU A 230 -10.52 -7.19 -12.35
C GLU A 230 -11.27 -6.16 -13.22
N PRO A 231 -11.97 -6.59 -14.27
CA PRO A 231 -12.77 -5.70 -15.10
C PRO A 231 -13.78 -4.88 -14.29
N ASN A 232 -13.78 -3.56 -14.48
CA ASN A 232 -14.70 -2.62 -13.82
C ASN A 232 -14.57 -2.50 -12.29
N SER A 233 -13.50 -3.04 -11.69
CA SER A 233 -13.19 -2.83 -10.27
C SER A 233 -12.82 -1.37 -10.00
N THR A 234 -12.05 -0.75 -10.90
CA THR A 234 -11.61 0.65 -10.78
C THR A 234 -12.65 1.65 -11.31
N ARG A 235 -12.44 2.95 -11.06
CA ARG A 235 -13.25 4.03 -11.67
C ARG A 235 -12.98 4.22 -13.17
N TYR A 236 -11.87 3.73 -13.68
CA TYR A 236 -11.50 3.79 -15.10
C TYR A 236 -11.92 2.50 -15.80
N ARG A 237 -12.44 2.60 -17.02
CA ARG A 237 -12.77 1.41 -17.82
C ARG A 237 -11.48 0.68 -18.20
N GLN A 238 -11.55 -0.64 -18.33
CA GLN A 238 -10.43 -1.45 -18.80
C GLN A 238 -9.92 -0.95 -20.17
N SER A 239 -10.84 -0.62 -21.09
CA SER A 239 -10.50 -0.06 -22.39
C SER A 239 -9.70 1.24 -22.29
N THR A 240 -9.99 2.09 -21.30
CA THR A 240 -9.26 3.34 -21.05
C THR A 240 -7.88 3.01 -20.48
N LEU A 241 -7.78 2.08 -19.54
CA LEU A 241 -6.50 1.68 -18.95
C LEU A 241 -5.55 1.10 -20.00
N SER A 242 -6.00 0.12 -20.79
CA SER A 242 -5.17 -0.53 -21.83
C SER A 242 -4.85 0.39 -23.01
N LYS A 243 -5.70 1.41 -23.27
CA LYS A 243 -5.42 2.44 -24.31
C LYS A 243 -4.26 3.35 -23.93
N TYR A 244 -4.16 3.77 -22.67
CA TYR A 244 -3.19 4.77 -22.23
C TYR A 244 -2.00 4.21 -21.45
N PHE A 245 -2.13 3.01 -20.89
CA PHE A 245 -1.12 2.39 -20.04
C PHE A 245 -0.82 0.95 -20.47
N SER A 246 0.34 0.46 -20.03
CA SER A 246 0.82 -0.91 -20.21
C SER A 246 0.13 -1.88 -19.24
N VAL A 247 -1.20 -1.85 -19.21
CA VAL A 247 -2.06 -2.75 -18.42
C VAL A 247 -2.56 -3.87 -19.33
N GLU A 248 -2.24 -5.11 -18.94
CA GLU A 248 -2.60 -6.30 -19.71
C GLU A 248 -4.10 -6.59 -19.59
N GLU A 249 -4.70 -7.05 -20.67
CA GLU A 249 -6.05 -7.62 -20.64
C GLU A 249 -6.01 -9.05 -20.10
N ALA A 250 -7.12 -9.51 -19.53
CA ALA A 250 -7.26 -10.87 -19.03
C ALA A 250 -7.03 -11.89 -20.15
N PRO A 251 -6.07 -12.82 -20.01
CA PRO A 251 -5.88 -13.92 -20.95
C PRO A 251 -7.12 -14.81 -21.09
N ALA A 252 -7.35 -15.34 -22.29
CA ALA A 252 -8.53 -16.17 -22.60
C ALA A 252 -8.55 -17.52 -21.85
N ASP A 253 -7.41 -18.00 -21.34
CA ASP A 253 -7.31 -19.25 -20.57
C ASP A 253 -7.38 -19.03 -19.04
N MET A 254 -7.70 -17.82 -18.58
CA MET A 254 -8.00 -17.59 -17.16
C MET A 254 -9.31 -18.27 -16.75
N ASP A 255 -9.26 -19.07 -15.69
CA ASP A 255 -10.41 -19.68 -15.05
C ASP A 255 -10.15 -20.00 -13.57
N ASP A 256 -11.17 -20.52 -12.88
CA ASP A 256 -11.14 -20.86 -11.46
C ASP A 256 -10.15 -21.98 -11.10
N THR A 257 -9.58 -22.67 -12.09
CA THR A 257 -8.60 -23.75 -11.89
C THR A 257 -7.16 -23.24 -11.90
N ASN A 258 -6.92 -22.02 -12.36
CA ASN A 258 -5.57 -21.46 -12.52
C ASN A 258 -5.40 -20.00 -12.09
N THR A 259 -6.46 -19.38 -11.56
CA THR A 259 -6.52 -17.96 -11.20
C THR A 259 -6.79 -17.75 -9.72
N ILE A 260 -6.00 -16.88 -9.08
CA ILE A 260 -6.30 -16.31 -7.76
C ILE A 260 -7.17 -15.06 -7.94
N TYR A 261 -8.26 -14.95 -7.19
CA TYR A 261 -9.12 -13.75 -7.18
C TYR A 261 -8.94 -12.95 -5.89
N VAL A 262 -8.26 -11.81 -5.97
CA VAL A 262 -8.04 -10.92 -4.82
C VAL A 262 -9.16 -9.91 -4.73
N LYS A 263 -10.11 -10.14 -3.82
CA LYS A 263 -11.22 -9.20 -3.54
C LYS A 263 -10.96 -8.29 -2.33
N CYS A 264 -10.18 -8.72 -1.35
CA CYS A 264 -9.72 -7.85 -0.26
C CYS A 264 -8.43 -7.13 -0.67
N PHE A 265 -8.58 -5.94 -1.27
CA PHE A 265 -7.46 -5.14 -1.77
C PHE A 265 -6.42 -4.84 -0.69
N ASN A 266 -6.87 -4.39 0.49
CA ASN A 266 -5.98 -4.03 1.59
C ASN A 266 -5.21 -5.22 2.17
N CYS A 267 -5.87 -6.37 2.34
CA CYS A 267 -5.22 -7.59 2.78
C CYS A 267 -4.04 -7.96 1.86
N PHE A 268 -4.14 -7.71 0.56
CA PHE A 268 -3.08 -8.05 -0.37
C PHE A 268 -2.00 -6.96 -0.48
N ILE A 269 -2.42 -5.72 -0.78
CA ILE A 269 -1.51 -4.64 -1.17
C ILE A 269 -0.73 -4.04 0.01
N LEU A 270 -1.26 -4.11 1.23
CA LEU A 270 -0.60 -3.55 2.41
C LEU A 270 0.36 -4.53 3.10
N THR A 271 0.77 -5.59 2.42
CA THR A 271 1.75 -6.54 2.93
C THR A 271 3.16 -6.11 2.58
N SER A 272 4.15 -6.37 3.45
CA SER A 272 5.56 -6.24 3.03
C SER A 272 5.92 -7.13 1.84
N PHE A 273 5.17 -8.21 1.57
CA PHE A 273 5.34 -9.02 0.36
C PHE A 273 5.19 -8.17 -0.92
N ILE A 274 4.19 -7.28 -0.96
CA ILE A 274 3.96 -6.35 -2.08
C ILE A 274 4.81 -5.09 -1.94
N ASP A 275 4.86 -4.51 -0.75
CA ASP A 275 5.35 -3.13 -0.57
C ASP A 275 6.87 -2.98 -0.73
N ARG A 276 7.62 -4.09 -0.60
CA ARG A 276 9.07 -4.14 -0.87
C ARG A 276 9.44 -3.92 -2.34
N HIS A 277 8.45 -3.93 -3.25
CA HIS A 277 8.64 -3.70 -4.67
C HIS A 277 8.41 -2.23 -5.04
N GLU A 278 9.12 -1.76 -6.07
CA GLU A 278 9.01 -0.37 -6.49
C GLU A 278 7.70 -0.12 -7.24
N ALA A 279 7.04 1.00 -6.92
CA ALA A 279 5.80 1.43 -7.57
C ALA A 279 5.95 1.78 -9.07
N ASN A 280 7.19 1.92 -9.55
CA ASN A 280 7.63 2.43 -10.86
C ASN A 280 6.50 2.79 -11.82
N ILE A 281 6.03 4.05 -11.73
CA ILE A 281 5.13 4.67 -12.70
C ILE A 281 5.99 5.59 -13.57
N ASP A 282 6.94 4.98 -14.27
CA ASP A 282 7.79 5.69 -15.23
C ASP A 282 7.16 5.69 -16.63
N LEU A 283 7.91 6.19 -17.62
CA LEU A 283 7.41 6.28 -19.00
C LEU A 283 7.14 4.91 -19.64
N THR A 284 7.67 3.80 -19.11
CA THR A 284 7.42 2.44 -19.62
C THR A 284 6.02 1.94 -19.24
N THR A 285 5.39 2.55 -18.24
CA THR A 285 4.01 2.28 -17.85
C THR A 285 3.00 2.88 -18.85
N LEU A 286 3.42 3.78 -19.73
CA LEU A 286 2.56 4.43 -20.72
C LEU A 286 2.51 3.64 -22.01
N ASN A 287 1.35 3.65 -22.67
CA ASN A 287 1.23 3.14 -24.03
C ASN A 287 2.17 3.94 -24.97
N PRO A 288 2.96 3.28 -25.84
CA PRO A 288 3.93 3.96 -26.69
C PRO A 288 3.34 5.04 -27.61
N VAL A 289 2.13 4.81 -28.15
CA VAL A 289 1.45 5.79 -29.02
C VAL A 289 1.05 7.02 -28.21
N PHE A 290 0.51 6.81 -27.01
CA PHE A 290 0.15 7.91 -26.11
C PHE A 290 1.37 8.71 -25.64
N LEU A 291 2.47 8.02 -25.32
CA LEU A 291 3.73 8.67 -24.99
C LEU A 291 4.26 9.53 -26.14
N GLN A 292 4.13 9.06 -27.38
CA GLN A 292 4.55 9.82 -28.56
C GLN A 292 3.71 11.08 -28.75
N GLN A 293 2.38 11.01 -28.56
CA GLN A 293 1.50 12.18 -28.60
C GLN A 293 1.85 13.22 -27.53
N MET A 294 2.24 12.77 -26.32
CA MET A 294 2.68 13.67 -25.25
C MET A 294 4.03 14.33 -25.55
N LYS A 295 4.97 13.60 -26.18
CA LYS A 295 6.24 14.17 -26.64
C LYS A 295 6.01 15.29 -27.63
N GLU A 296 5.22 15.05 -28.68
CA GLU A 296 4.90 16.04 -29.71
C GLU A 296 4.26 17.30 -29.12
N TYR A 297 3.30 17.12 -28.20
CA TYR A 297 2.68 18.22 -27.50
C TYR A 297 3.68 19.02 -26.64
N ALA A 298 4.54 18.32 -25.89
CA ALA A 298 5.53 18.97 -25.04
C ALA A 298 6.55 19.77 -25.86
N ASP A 299 7.03 19.21 -26.97
CA ASP A 299 8.00 19.88 -27.85
C ASP A 299 7.39 21.15 -28.48
N ALA A 300 6.10 21.12 -28.84
CA ALA A 300 5.39 22.28 -29.38
C ALA A 300 5.15 23.40 -28.34
N ILE A 301 5.07 23.08 -27.05
CA ILE A 301 4.75 24.04 -25.99
C ILE A 301 6.00 24.56 -25.27
N ILE A 302 6.96 23.68 -24.98
CA ILE A 302 8.16 23.98 -24.21
C ILE A 302 9.22 24.63 -25.10
N GLU A 303 9.36 24.18 -26.36
CA GLU A 303 10.38 24.65 -27.30
C GLU A 303 11.78 24.71 -26.65
N SER A 304 12.52 25.82 -26.82
CA SER A 304 13.84 26.08 -26.22
C SER A 304 13.77 26.89 -24.91
N LYS A 305 12.59 27.01 -24.29
CA LYS A 305 12.39 27.86 -23.12
C LYS A 305 12.85 27.17 -21.84
N LYS A 306 13.42 27.95 -20.92
CA LYS A 306 13.73 27.51 -19.56
C LYS A 306 12.46 27.59 -18.70
N ILE A 307 11.81 26.46 -18.48
CA ILE A 307 10.49 26.41 -17.81
C ILE A 307 10.60 25.85 -16.40
N LEU A 308 9.99 26.58 -15.45
CA LEU A 308 9.74 26.12 -14.09
C LEU A 308 8.42 25.35 -14.04
N GLY A 309 8.46 24.07 -13.65
CA GLY A 309 7.28 23.28 -13.38
C GLY A 309 6.72 23.61 -12.00
N VAL A 310 5.42 23.88 -11.92
CA VAL A 310 4.71 24.20 -10.68
C VAL A 310 3.47 23.31 -10.55
N LEU A 311 3.40 22.53 -9.47
CA LEU A 311 2.25 21.69 -9.12
C LEU A 311 1.58 22.22 -7.86
N LEU A 312 0.34 22.69 -7.98
CA LEU A 312 -0.44 23.20 -6.85
C LEU A 312 -1.69 22.35 -6.63
N ARG A 313 -1.73 21.64 -5.51
CA ARG A 313 -2.91 20.92 -5.03
C ARG A 313 -3.81 21.85 -4.24
N GLY A 314 -5.09 21.92 -4.62
CA GLY A 314 -6.12 22.76 -4.03
C GLY A 314 -7.37 21.95 -3.66
N THR A 315 -8.54 22.60 -3.71
CA THR A 315 -9.86 21.93 -3.64
C THR A 315 -9.99 20.82 -2.58
N ASP A 316 -10.27 19.58 -3.00
CA ASP A 316 -10.47 18.41 -2.13
C ASP A 316 -9.28 18.13 -1.19
N VAL A 317 -8.03 18.36 -1.63
CA VAL A 317 -6.84 18.16 -0.78
C VAL A 317 -6.80 19.13 0.39
N ILE A 318 -7.28 20.37 0.20
CA ILE A 318 -7.38 21.35 1.28
C ILE A 318 -8.49 20.95 2.26
N LEU A 319 -9.62 20.46 1.73
CA LEU A 319 -10.77 20.03 2.53
C LEU A 319 -10.49 18.73 3.29
N ALA A 320 -9.65 17.84 2.75
CA ALA A 320 -9.23 16.59 3.39
C ALA A 320 -8.34 16.80 4.62
N ASN A 321 -7.89 18.04 4.90
CA ASN A 321 -7.14 18.43 6.09
C ASN A 321 -5.90 17.55 6.36
N TYR A 322 -5.16 17.23 5.29
CA TYR A 322 -3.90 16.50 5.41
C TYR A 322 -2.91 17.20 6.34
N VAL A 323 -2.06 16.41 7.00
CA VAL A 323 -1.04 16.89 7.94
C VAL A 323 0.37 16.76 7.35
N GLY A 324 1.31 17.50 7.95
CA GLY A 324 2.72 17.37 7.61
C GLY A 324 3.03 17.70 6.14
N LEU A 325 3.78 16.83 5.46
CA LEU A 325 4.31 17.10 4.11
C LEU A 325 3.20 17.12 3.06
N TYR A 326 2.08 16.47 3.37
CA TYR A 326 0.91 16.37 2.51
C TYR A 326 -0.04 17.56 2.67
N ARG A 327 0.17 18.42 3.69
CA ARG A 327 -0.62 19.64 3.88
C ARG A 327 -0.23 20.68 2.82
N PRO A 328 -1.17 21.13 1.97
CA PRO A 328 -0.91 22.20 1.00
C PRO A 328 -0.48 23.49 1.67
N VAL A 329 0.64 24.07 1.24
CA VAL A 329 1.03 25.43 1.61
C VAL A 329 0.08 26.44 0.99
N ASN A 330 -0.16 27.54 1.71
CA ASN A 330 -0.95 28.67 1.23
C ASN A 330 -0.38 29.25 -0.07
N ILE A 331 -1.26 29.53 -1.03
CA ILE A 331 -0.90 30.05 -2.36
C ILE A 331 -0.03 31.31 -2.32
N ASP A 332 -0.22 32.22 -1.37
CA ASP A 332 0.54 33.46 -1.27
C ASP A 332 2.01 33.19 -0.92
N ALA A 333 2.25 32.20 -0.05
CA ALA A 333 3.59 31.75 0.28
C ALA A 333 4.23 31.04 -0.91
N CYS A 334 3.47 30.21 -1.64
CA CYS A 334 3.94 29.59 -2.87
C CYS A 334 4.32 30.63 -3.93
N ILE A 335 3.51 31.67 -4.13
CA ILE A 335 3.79 32.75 -5.09
C ILE A 335 5.11 33.44 -4.75
N ARG A 336 5.39 33.74 -3.48
CA ARG A 336 6.68 34.34 -3.07
C ARG A 336 7.86 33.44 -3.39
N ILE A 337 7.78 32.15 -3.03
CA ILE A 337 8.82 31.16 -3.34
C ILE A 337 9.04 31.09 -4.85
N ILE A 338 7.96 31.00 -5.65
CA ILE A 338 8.04 30.91 -7.10
C ILE A 338 8.67 32.17 -7.70
N ASP A 339 8.31 33.37 -7.23
CA ASP A 339 8.88 34.64 -7.71
C ASP A 339 10.39 34.72 -7.42
N GLU A 340 10.82 34.34 -6.22
CA GLU A 340 12.24 34.26 -5.87
C GLU A 340 13.00 33.32 -6.81
N ARG A 341 12.44 32.12 -7.05
CA ARG A 341 13.10 31.07 -7.87
C ARG A 341 13.11 31.43 -9.35
N LEU A 342 12.03 32.05 -9.85
CA LEU A 342 11.96 32.61 -11.20
C LEU A 342 13.11 33.60 -11.45
N LYS A 343 13.33 34.54 -10.52
CA LYS A 343 14.38 35.56 -10.62
C LYS A 343 15.77 34.96 -10.44
N GLN A 344 15.96 34.17 -9.39
CA GLN A 344 17.26 33.59 -9.04
C GLN A 344 17.83 32.69 -10.13
N TYR A 345 16.97 31.93 -10.80
CA TYR A 345 17.39 30.95 -11.81
C TYR A 345 17.04 31.34 -13.24
N ASN A 346 16.52 32.56 -13.44
CA ASN A 346 16.21 33.15 -14.75
C ASN A 346 15.32 32.26 -15.63
N TYR A 347 14.17 31.83 -15.09
CA TYR A 347 13.17 31.06 -15.83
C TYR A 347 12.30 31.96 -16.74
N ASP A 348 12.06 31.50 -17.96
CA ASP A 348 11.27 32.24 -18.96
C ASP A 348 9.77 32.20 -18.66
N LYS A 349 9.28 30.99 -18.36
CA LYS A 349 7.86 30.65 -18.17
C LYS A 349 7.66 29.71 -16.97
N ILE A 350 6.41 29.62 -16.54
CA ILE A 350 5.93 28.64 -15.57
C ILE A 350 4.98 27.69 -16.29
N PHE A 351 5.21 26.39 -16.20
CA PHE A 351 4.16 25.42 -16.48
C PHE A 351 3.41 25.11 -15.18
N LEU A 352 2.12 25.42 -15.14
CA LEU A 352 1.26 25.26 -13.97
C LEU A 352 0.30 24.08 -14.14
N ALA A 353 0.43 23.10 -13.26
CA ALA A 353 -0.54 22.04 -13.05
C ALA A 353 -1.35 22.32 -11.77
N THR A 354 -2.66 22.52 -11.91
CA THR A 354 -3.58 22.67 -10.78
C THR A 354 -5.01 22.41 -11.19
N GLU A 355 -5.71 21.55 -10.44
CA GLU A 355 -7.14 21.32 -10.55
C GLU A 355 -7.99 22.48 -10.01
N ASP A 356 -7.38 23.44 -9.29
CA ASP A 356 -8.07 24.52 -8.59
C ASP A 356 -8.12 25.80 -9.46
N SER A 357 -9.35 26.25 -9.75
CA SER A 357 -9.62 27.43 -10.57
C SER A 357 -9.17 28.74 -9.91
N TYR A 358 -9.27 28.83 -8.57
CA TYR A 358 -8.78 29.98 -7.81
C TYR A 358 -7.26 30.05 -7.87
N TYR A 359 -6.54 28.93 -7.74
CA TYR A 359 -5.08 28.91 -7.86
C TYR A 359 -4.60 29.30 -9.26
N LEU A 360 -5.25 28.82 -10.33
CA LEU A 360 -4.94 29.27 -11.69
C LEU A 360 -5.07 30.79 -11.81
N LYS A 361 -6.18 31.37 -11.31
CA LYS A 361 -6.40 32.81 -11.35
C LYS A 361 -5.31 33.57 -10.60
N ARG A 362 -5.03 33.18 -9.35
CA ARG A 362 -4.00 33.81 -8.51
C ARG A 362 -2.62 33.78 -9.17
N MET A 363 -2.25 32.66 -9.80
CA MET A 363 -0.97 32.53 -10.50
C MET A 363 -0.89 33.38 -11.77
N ARG A 364 -1.98 33.49 -12.54
CA ARG A 364 -2.04 34.38 -13.72
C ARG A 364 -1.96 35.86 -13.35
N ASP A 365 -2.64 36.24 -12.26
CA ASP A 365 -2.60 37.60 -11.73
C ASP A 365 -1.18 37.96 -11.23
N ALA A 366 -0.52 37.02 -10.55
CA ALA A 366 0.84 37.22 -10.01
C ALA A 366 1.95 37.17 -11.08
N PHE A 367 1.77 36.39 -12.14
CA PHE A 367 2.75 36.21 -13.21
C PHE A 367 2.16 36.42 -14.61
N PRO A 368 1.78 37.67 -14.96
CA PRO A 368 1.18 37.97 -16.25
C PRO A 368 2.02 37.47 -17.42
N HIS A 369 1.37 36.83 -18.40
CA HIS A 369 2.00 36.28 -19.61
C HIS A 369 3.07 35.19 -19.39
N LYS A 370 3.35 34.76 -18.16
CA LYS A 370 4.34 33.72 -17.86
C LYS A 370 3.75 32.33 -17.65
N ILE A 371 2.45 32.22 -17.37
CA ILE A 371 1.78 30.95 -17.09
C ILE A 371 1.40 30.21 -18.37
N ILE A 372 1.86 28.97 -18.48
CA ILE A 372 1.37 27.93 -19.39
C ILE A 372 0.59 26.92 -18.54
N ALA A 373 -0.60 26.53 -18.99
CA ALA A 373 -1.37 25.50 -18.31
C ALA A 373 -2.17 24.72 -19.36
N ILE A 374 -2.29 23.41 -19.17
CA ILE A 374 -3.12 22.59 -20.06
C ILE A 374 -4.61 22.97 -19.93
N ALA A 375 -5.35 22.75 -21.01
CA ALA A 375 -6.80 22.76 -20.96
C ALA A 375 -7.23 21.56 -20.11
N GLN A 376 -7.89 21.83 -19.00
CA GLN A 376 -8.46 20.81 -18.13
C GLN A 376 -9.65 21.41 -17.39
N GLU A 377 -10.59 20.56 -16.99
CA GLU A 377 -11.61 20.97 -16.04
C GLU A 377 -10.95 21.42 -14.74
N ARG A 378 -11.42 22.54 -14.20
CA ARG A 378 -10.96 23.08 -12.93
C ARG A 378 -12.15 23.30 -12.02
N HIS A 379 -11.93 23.08 -10.74
CA HIS A 379 -12.95 23.16 -9.72
C HIS A 379 -12.73 24.36 -8.81
N SER A 380 -13.82 24.80 -8.21
CA SER A 380 -13.87 25.76 -7.12
C SER A 380 -14.23 25.03 -5.84
N ARG A 381 -13.84 25.59 -4.70
CA ARG A 381 -14.16 25.00 -3.39
C ARG A 381 -15.66 24.97 -3.12
N ASP A 382 -16.42 25.89 -3.70
CA ASP A 382 -17.87 25.96 -3.55
C ASP A 382 -18.60 24.73 -4.11
N GLU A 383 -17.98 24.02 -5.05
CA GLU A 383 -18.57 22.80 -5.62
C GLU A 383 -18.57 21.63 -4.62
N PHE A 384 -17.67 21.66 -3.63
CA PHE A 384 -17.49 20.58 -2.64
C PHE A 384 -18.36 20.73 -1.39
N LYS A 385 -19.40 21.57 -1.42
CA LYS A 385 -20.29 21.77 -0.25
C LYS A 385 -20.93 20.48 0.25
N ASN A 386 -21.22 19.55 -0.66
CA ASN A 386 -21.93 18.30 -0.36
C ASN A 386 -21.11 17.04 -0.66
N VAL A 387 -19.84 17.18 -1.08
CA VAL A 387 -18.99 16.05 -1.47
C VAL A 387 -17.54 16.27 -1.06
N LYS A 388 -16.83 15.18 -0.74
CA LYS A 388 -15.46 15.23 -0.19
C LYS A 388 -14.39 15.22 -1.27
N TYR A 389 -14.61 14.48 -2.37
CA TYR A 389 -13.58 14.22 -3.38
C TYR A 389 -14.02 14.61 -4.80
N ILE A 390 -13.03 14.88 -5.68
CA ILE A 390 -13.31 15.13 -7.11
C ILE A 390 -14.03 13.94 -7.77
N SER A 391 -13.69 12.72 -7.38
CA SER A 391 -14.37 11.49 -7.82
C SER A 391 -15.87 11.49 -7.52
N ASP A 392 -16.28 12.13 -6.43
CA ASP A 392 -17.69 12.26 -6.06
C ASP A 392 -18.38 13.35 -6.89
N LEU A 393 -17.69 14.49 -7.12
CA LEU A 393 -18.18 15.53 -8.03
C LEU A 393 -18.45 15.00 -9.43
N GLU A 394 -17.55 14.18 -9.98
CA GLU A 394 -17.71 13.59 -11.32
C GLU A 394 -18.99 12.76 -11.41
N LYS A 395 -19.31 11.97 -10.36
CA LYS A 395 -20.55 11.18 -10.27
C LYS A 395 -21.80 12.05 -10.14
N CYS A 396 -21.71 13.17 -9.41
CA CYS A 396 -22.84 14.10 -9.26
C CYS A 396 -23.14 14.85 -10.56
N LYS A 397 -22.13 15.17 -11.37
CA LYS A 397 -22.28 16.01 -12.57
C LYS A 397 -22.61 15.25 -13.84
N SER A 398 -22.31 13.96 -13.91
CA SER A 398 -22.47 13.15 -15.12
C SER A 398 -22.92 11.72 -14.78
N SER A 399 -23.72 11.12 -15.65
CA SER A 399 -24.15 9.72 -15.53
C SER A 399 -23.95 8.96 -16.85
N GLY A 400 -24.01 7.62 -16.81
CA GLY A 400 -23.94 6.75 -17.99
C GLY A 400 -22.67 6.95 -18.83
N GLY A 401 -22.78 6.93 -20.16
CA GLY A 401 -21.63 7.10 -21.07
C GLY A 401 -20.91 8.44 -20.94
N ASN A 402 -21.62 9.51 -20.59
CA ASN A 402 -21.05 10.85 -20.41
C ASN A 402 -20.08 10.89 -19.20
N TYR A 403 -20.40 10.18 -18.12
CA TYR A 403 -19.50 10.05 -16.97
C TYR A 403 -18.14 9.48 -17.37
N TYR A 404 -18.12 8.39 -18.12
CA TYR A 404 -16.85 7.73 -18.48
C TYR A 404 -16.01 8.55 -19.46
N ASN A 405 -16.62 9.22 -20.42
CA ASN A 405 -15.90 10.11 -21.34
C ASN A 405 -15.21 11.25 -20.57
N ARG A 406 -15.89 11.82 -19.57
CA ARG A 406 -15.34 12.87 -18.71
C ARG A 406 -14.22 12.36 -17.81
N VAL A 407 -14.38 11.18 -17.21
CA VAL A 407 -13.34 10.53 -16.40
C VAL A 407 -12.09 10.23 -17.25
N GLU A 408 -12.28 9.79 -18.50
CA GLU A 408 -11.18 9.59 -19.46
C GLU A 408 -10.49 10.91 -19.84
N ASP A 409 -11.25 11.97 -20.15
CA ASP A 409 -10.68 13.28 -20.49
C ASP A 409 -9.89 13.88 -19.31
N ASN A 410 -10.44 13.82 -18.09
CA ASN A 410 -9.75 14.26 -16.87
C ASN A 410 -8.47 13.47 -16.62
N LEU A 411 -8.50 12.15 -16.86
CA LEU A 411 -7.33 11.28 -16.74
C LEU A 411 -6.24 11.68 -17.76
N VAL A 412 -6.61 11.82 -19.03
CA VAL A 412 -5.67 12.18 -20.09
C VAL A 412 -5.01 13.52 -19.78
N ASN A 413 -5.81 14.54 -19.45
CA ASN A 413 -5.31 15.86 -19.07
C ASN A 413 -4.37 15.78 -17.85
N TYR A 414 -4.73 15.02 -16.82
CA TYR A 414 -3.87 14.81 -15.66
C TYR A 414 -2.50 14.22 -16.05
N ILE A 415 -2.47 13.19 -16.90
CA ILE A 415 -1.22 12.57 -17.34
C ILE A 415 -0.40 13.52 -18.22
N TYR A 416 -1.03 14.27 -19.13
CA TYR A 416 -0.37 15.34 -19.87
C TYR A 416 0.26 16.37 -18.93
N ALA A 417 -0.44 16.80 -17.86
CA ALA A 417 0.13 17.73 -16.88
C ALA A 417 1.37 17.15 -16.20
N MET A 418 1.33 15.87 -15.78
CA MET A 418 2.47 15.22 -15.14
C MET A 418 3.65 15.07 -16.09
N TYR A 419 3.39 14.74 -17.36
CA TYR A 419 4.41 14.66 -18.39
C TYR A 419 5.05 16.03 -18.66
N MET A 420 4.25 17.08 -18.80
CA MET A 420 4.75 18.45 -18.99
C MET A 420 5.59 18.93 -17.80
N LEU A 421 5.16 18.65 -16.56
CA LEU A 421 5.98 18.90 -15.36
C LEU A 421 7.31 18.15 -15.44
N ALA A 422 7.31 16.89 -15.88
CA ALA A 422 8.50 16.07 -16.01
C ALA A 422 9.51 16.58 -17.06
N ARG A 423 9.05 17.39 -18.01
CA ARG A 423 9.89 18.03 -19.03
C ARG A 423 10.43 19.40 -18.63
N CYS A 424 9.95 19.97 -17.53
CA CYS A 424 10.48 21.21 -16.98
C CYS A 424 11.87 21.00 -16.38
N GLU A 425 12.68 22.05 -16.30
CA GLU A 425 14.05 21.96 -15.77
C GLU A 425 14.05 21.74 -14.24
N SER A 426 13.06 22.30 -13.55
CA SER A 426 12.88 22.18 -12.11
C SER A 426 11.40 22.10 -11.75
N LEU A 427 11.13 21.57 -10.56
CA LEU A 427 9.79 21.36 -10.04
C LEU A 427 9.63 22.03 -8.67
N ILE A 428 8.56 22.81 -8.51
CA ILE A 428 8.06 23.28 -7.22
C ILE A 428 6.66 22.72 -7.00
N ALA A 429 6.41 22.13 -5.84
CA ALA A 429 5.07 21.73 -5.43
C ALA A 429 4.68 22.35 -4.08
N ASN A 430 3.39 22.66 -3.88
CA ASN A 430 2.93 23.21 -2.61
C ASN A 430 2.81 22.16 -1.48
N CYS A 431 2.79 20.87 -1.82
CA CYS A 431 2.88 19.74 -0.89
C CYS A 431 3.33 18.46 -1.61
N MET A 432 3.62 17.41 -0.84
CA MET A 432 3.76 16.06 -1.39
C MET A 432 2.39 15.54 -1.84
N CYS A 433 2.34 14.89 -2.99
CA CYS A 433 1.18 14.19 -3.52
C CYS A 433 1.59 13.18 -4.59
N SER A 434 0.68 12.31 -5.03
CA SER A 434 0.96 11.33 -6.09
C SER A 434 1.40 11.97 -7.41
N GLY A 435 0.95 13.19 -7.71
CA GLY A 435 1.40 13.93 -8.89
C GLY A 435 2.89 14.28 -8.85
N VAL A 436 3.43 14.65 -7.68
CA VAL A 436 4.88 14.87 -7.50
C VAL A 436 5.65 13.58 -7.79
N ASN A 437 5.15 12.45 -7.31
CA ASN A 437 5.81 11.15 -7.51
C ASN A 437 5.82 10.76 -8.99
N ILE A 438 4.69 10.89 -9.69
CA ILE A 438 4.58 10.58 -11.13
C ILE A 438 5.47 11.51 -11.96
N ALA A 439 5.42 12.82 -11.74
CA ALA A 439 6.25 13.78 -12.47
C ALA A 439 7.76 13.52 -12.24
N THR A 440 8.16 13.19 -11.01
CA THR A 440 9.54 12.82 -10.68
C THR A 440 9.96 11.53 -11.38
N ALA A 441 9.09 10.51 -11.39
CA ALA A 441 9.35 9.23 -12.05
C ALA A 441 9.50 9.41 -13.57
N PHE A 442 8.58 10.13 -14.21
CA PHE A 442 8.66 10.45 -15.65
C PHE A 442 9.91 11.26 -16.01
N ASN A 443 10.36 12.14 -15.11
CA ASN A 443 11.57 12.93 -15.29
C ASN A 443 12.86 12.08 -15.14
N GLY A 444 12.78 10.94 -14.44
CA GLY A 444 13.93 10.06 -14.18
C GLY A 444 14.98 10.70 -13.27
N GLY A 445 14.57 11.55 -12.35
CA GLY A 445 15.47 12.20 -11.38
C GLY A 445 16.39 13.29 -11.96
N LYS A 446 16.07 13.82 -13.14
CA LYS A 446 16.88 14.80 -13.89
C LYS A 446 16.58 16.27 -13.56
N TYR A 447 15.65 16.56 -12.66
CA TYR A 447 15.38 17.92 -12.23
C TYR A 447 16.64 18.55 -11.65
N VAL A 448 16.97 19.76 -12.09
CA VAL A 448 18.04 20.56 -11.48
C VAL A 448 17.69 20.88 -10.04
N ARG A 449 16.40 21.16 -9.77
CA ARG A 449 15.86 21.38 -8.43
C ARG A 449 14.47 20.78 -8.32
N LYS A 450 14.22 20.13 -7.17
CA LYS A 450 12.90 19.67 -6.77
C LYS A 450 12.61 20.19 -5.37
N GLU A 451 11.68 21.12 -5.25
CA GLU A 451 11.35 21.80 -4.01
C GLU A 451 9.89 21.53 -3.62
N ILE A 452 9.66 21.17 -2.36
CA ILE A 452 8.33 20.94 -1.80
C ILE A 452 8.10 21.97 -0.71
N ALA A 453 7.20 22.92 -0.94
CA ALA A 453 7.02 24.07 -0.06
C ALA A 453 6.66 23.66 1.38
N SER A 454 5.85 22.60 1.55
CA SER A 454 5.47 22.07 2.87
C SER A 454 6.63 21.42 3.64
N ALA A 455 7.74 21.11 2.96
CA ALA A 455 8.99 20.67 3.58
C ALA A 455 9.89 21.86 3.94
N MET A 456 9.84 22.94 3.17
CA MET A 456 10.70 24.12 3.33
C MET A 456 10.25 25.06 4.45
N LEU A 457 8.95 25.14 4.71
CA LEU A 457 8.35 26.09 5.67
C LEU A 457 8.14 25.48 7.07
N ARG A 458 8.94 24.47 7.42
CA ARG A 458 8.86 23.79 8.73
C ARG A 458 9.84 24.35 9.73
#